data_AF-A0A6I3V0Z7-F1
#
_entry.id   AF-A0A6I3V0Z7-F1
#
_cell.length_a   1.000
_cell.length_b   1.000
_cell.length_c   1.000
_cell.angle_alpha   90.00
_cell.angle_beta   90.00
_cell.angle_gamma   90.00
#
_symmetry.space_group_name_H-M   'P 1'
#
loop_
_entity.id
_entity.type
_entity.pdbx_description
1 polymer ?
#
loop_
_entity_poly.entity_id
_entity_poly.type
_entity_poly.pdbx_seq_one_letter_code
_entity_poly.pdbx_strand_id
1 'polypeptide(L)' 'TLAQLGVKAEFTGRNDLEIDGKKFCGNAQAYINGRIMHHGCLLFDVDLSVLANALKVSKDKFESKGVKSVRARVTN' A
#
# COMPACT_ATOMS: atom_id res chain seq x y z
N THR A 1 -15.42 7.53 7.34
CA THR A 1 -15.87 6.23 6.79
C THR A 1 -15.39 5.05 7.60
N LEU A 2 -14.11 4.69 7.60
CA LEU A 2 -13.61 3.51 8.35
C LEU A 2 -13.96 3.53 9.85
N ALA A 3 -13.78 4.67 10.52
CA ALA A 3 -14.17 4.84 11.91
C ALA A 3 -15.67 4.64 12.17
N GLN A 4 -16.53 4.98 11.20
CA GLN A 4 -17.99 4.76 11.30
C GLN A 4 -18.34 3.27 11.16
N LEU A 5 -17.47 2.49 10.50
CA LEU A 5 -17.54 1.03 10.40
C LEU A 5 -16.85 0.34 11.60
N GLY A 6 -16.36 1.09 12.58
CA GLY A 6 -15.68 0.55 13.77
C GLY A 6 -14.19 0.23 13.57
N VAL A 7 -13.60 0.59 12.43
CA VAL A 7 -12.18 0.33 12.15
C VAL A 7 -11.33 1.49 12.66
N LYS A 8 -10.41 1.19 13.58
CA LYS A 8 -9.38 2.12 14.06
C LYS A 8 -8.18 2.05 13.13
N ALA A 9 -8.12 2.97 12.18
CA ALA A 9 -7.02 3.09 11.23
C ALA A 9 -6.20 4.35 11.51
N GLU A 10 -4.88 4.24 11.36
CA GLU A 10 -3.94 5.35 11.53
C GLU A 10 -3.24 5.62 10.20
N PHE A 11 -3.06 6.90 9.85
CA PHE A 11 -2.25 7.29 8.70
C PHE A 11 -0.77 7.36 9.12
N THR A 12 0.09 6.64 8.40
CA THR A 12 1.50 6.51 8.72
C THR A 12 2.39 6.83 7.53
N GLY A 13 3.58 7.36 7.83
CA GLY A 13 4.58 7.69 6.80
C GLY A 13 4.07 8.72 5.79
N ARG A 14 4.21 8.40 4.50
CA ARG A 14 3.81 9.30 3.40
C ARG A 14 2.50 8.90 2.74
N ASN A 15 2.07 7.65 2.89
CA ASN A 15 1.02 7.11 2.03
C ASN A 15 0.28 5.89 2.59
N ASP A 16 0.52 5.48 3.83
CA ASP A 16 0.00 4.22 4.34
C ASP A 16 -1.14 4.44 5.33
N LEU A 17 -2.13 3.53 5.33
CA LEU A 17 -3.02 3.36 6.48
C LEU A 17 -2.74 2.02 7.14
N GLU A 18 -2.70 2.03 8.46
CA GLU A 18 -2.38 0.89 9.29
C GLU A 18 -3.48 0.59 10.33
N ILE A 19 -3.63 -0.70 10.64
CA ILE A 19 -4.37 -1.23 11.80
C ILE A 19 -3.34 -2.01 12.62
N ASP A 20 -3.23 -1.69 13.91
CA ASP A 20 -2.27 -2.33 14.83
C ASP A 20 -0.83 -2.40 14.28
N GLY A 21 -0.37 -1.33 13.63
CA GLY A 21 0.97 -1.24 13.05
C GLY A 21 1.20 -2.10 11.80
N LYS A 22 0.12 -2.56 11.15
CA LYS A 22 0.16 -3.32 9.90
C LYS A 22 -0.60 -2.59 8.82
N LYS A 23 0.02 -2.47 7.65
CA LYS A 23 -0.53 -1.76 6.50
C LYS A 23 -1.69 -2.53 5.88
N PHE A 24 -2.84 -1.88 5.73
CA PHE A 24 -3.99 -2.43 5.01
C PHE A 24 -4.44 -1.52 3.85
N CYS A 25 -3.84 -0.34 3.72
CA CYS A 25 -4.05 0.54 2.58
C CYS A 25 -2.75 1.22 2.16
N GLY A 26 -2.53 1.32 0.85
CA GLY A 26 -1.43 2.09 0.27
C GLY A 26 -1.97 3.10 -0.72
N ASN A 27 -1.52 4.34 -0.60
CA ASN A 27 -1.94 5.46 -1.43
C ASN A 27 -0.83 5.92 -2.36
N ALA A 28 -1.20 6.59 -3.44
CA ALA A 28 -0.28 7.31 -4.31
C ALA A 28 -0.99 8.51 -4.95
N GLN A 29 -0.19 9.43 -5.44
CA GLN A 29 -0.67 10.68 -6.02
C GLN A 29 0.13 11.07 -7.25
N ALA A 30 -0.55 11.68 -8.21
CA ALA A 30 0.06 12.31 -9.37
C ALA A 30 -0.43 13.75 -9.47
N TYR A 31 0.48 14.68 -9.75
CA TYR A 31 0.17 16.10 -9.97
C TYR A 31 0.50 16.48 -11.41
N ILE A 32 -0.50 16.96 -12.15
CA ILE A 32 -0.36 17.36 -13.55
C ILE A 32 -1.19 18.63 -13.79
N ASN A 33 -0.57 19.68 -14.32
CA ASN A 33 -1.23 20.92 -14.76
C ASN A 33 -2.21 21.52 -13.73
N GLY A 34 -1.80 21.65 -12.47
CA GLY A 34 -2.65 22.23 -11.43
C GLY A 34 -3.63 21.26 -10.77
N ARG A 35 -3.65 19.98 -11.18
CA ARG A 35 -4.61 18.97 -10.69
C ARG A 35 -3.89 17.84 -9.96
N ILE A 36 -4.50 17.35 -8.88
CA ILE A 36 -4.03 16.19 -8.12
C ILE A 36 -4.99 15.02 -8.35
N MET A 37 -4.45 13.89 -8.79
CA MET A 37 -5.12 12.60 -8.72
C MET A 37 -4.58 11.87 -7.49
N HIS A 38 -5.45 11.58 -6.53
CA HIS A 38 -5.15 10.72 -5.39
C HIS A 38 -5.88 9.39 -5.56
N HIS A 39 -5.16 8.28 -5.40
CA HIS A 39 -5.75 6.95 -5.43
C HIS A 39 -5.13 6.07 -4.35
N GLY A 40 -5.86 5.04 -3.95
CA GLY A 40 -5.40 4.07 -2.98
C GLY A 40 -5.95 2.67 -3.26
N CYS A 41 -5.41 1.70 -2.56
CA CYS A 41 -5.90 0.32 -2.53
C CYS A 41 -6.29 -0.02 -1.09
N LEU A 42 -7.38 -0.74 -0.89
CA LEU A 42 -7.81 -1.25 0.40
C LEU A 42 -7.75 -2.78 0.37
N LEU A 43 -6.96 -3.37 1.26
CA LEU A 43 -6.96 -4.81 1.49
C LEU A 43 -8.16 -5.10 2.40
N PHE A 44 -9.16 -5.80 1.87
CA PHE A 44 -10.39 -6.13 2.61
C PHE A 44 -10.51 -7.63 2.88
N ASP A 45 -10.31 -8.45 1.85
CA ASP A 45 -10.28 -9.91 1.94
C ASP A 45 -9.31 -10.47 0.88
N VAL A 46 -8.06 -10.06 0.99
CA VAL A 46 -6.98 -10.45 0.07
C VAL A 46 -6.26 -11.68 0.60
N ASP A 47 -6.02 -12.66 -0.27
CA ASP A 47 -5.08 -13.75 0.02
C ASP A 47 -3.65 -13.18 0.09
N LEU A 48 -3.17 -12.99 1.32
CA LEU A 48 -1.84 -12.43 1.59
C LEU A 48 -0.71 -13.35 1.12
N SER A 49 -0.96 -14.66 0.96
CA SER A 49 0.04 -15.59 0.41
C SER A 49 0.25 -15.35 -1.07
N VAL A 50 -0.83 -15.13 -1.82
CA VAL A 50 -0.79 -14.76 -3.24
C VAL A 50 -0.13 -13.40 -3.41
N LEU A 51 -0.51 -12.41 -2.60
CA LEU A 51 0.12 -11.08 -2.60
C LEU A 51 1.63 -11.17 -2.36
N ALA A 52 2.07 -11.90 -1.34
CA ALA A 52 3.49 -12.06 -1.02
C ALA A 52 4.26 -12.73 -2.16
N ASN A 53 3.67 -13.75 -2.80
CA ASN A 53 4.27 -14.42 -3.94
C ASN A 53 4.36 -13.51 -5.17
N ALA A 54 3.32 -12.73 -5.45
CA ALA A 54 3.30 -11.80 -6.59
C ALA A 54 4.35 -10.67 -6.45
N LEU A 55 4.62 -10.23 -5.22
CA LEU A 55 5.60 -9.17 -4.93
C LEU A 55 7.04 -9.70 -4.80
N LYS A 56 7.26 -11.01 -4.92
CA LYS A 56 8.58 -11.63 -4.84
C LYS A 56 9.31 -11.46 -6.18
N VAL A 57 10.15 -10.43 -6.26
CA VAL A 57 11.05 -10.23 -7.41
C VAL A 57 12.08 -11.35 -7.48
N SER A 58 12.28 -11.97 -8.66
CA SER A 58 13.33 -12.96 -8.88
C SER A 58 14.71 -12.29 -8.83
N LYS A 59 15.69 -12.92 -8.17
CA LYS A 59 17.03 -12.35 -7.96
C LYS A 59 17.75 -11.99 -9.27
N ASP A 60 17.44 -12.68 -10.37
CA ASP A 60 18.10 -12.50 -11.67
C ASP A 60 17.50 -11.37 -12.52
N LYS A 61 16.43 -10.71 -12.07
CA LYS A 61 15.72 -9.69 -12.85
C LYS A 61 15.84 -8.31 -12.22
N PHE A 62 16.55 -7.46 -12.96
CA PHE A 62 16.55 -5.98 -12.95
C PHE A 62 17.30 -5.26 -11.84
N GLU A 63 18.51 -4.79 -12.16
CA GLU A 63 18.93 -3.43 -11.80
C GLU A 63 18.22 -2.44 -12.72
N SER A 64 17.08 -1.89 -12.30
CA SER A 64 16.44 -0.79 -13.02
C SER A 64 16.44 0.48 -12.18
N LYS A 65 16.49 1.66 -12.84
CA LYS A 65 16.49 2.99 -12.22
C LYS A 65 15.14 3.38 -11.56
N GLY A 66 14.24 2.43 -11.34
CA GLY A 66 12.93 2.67 -10.73
C GLY A 66 12.99 2.86 -9.21
N VAL A 67 12.01 3.58 -8.66
CA VAL A 67 11.87 3.72 -7.20
C VAL A 67 11.58 2.36 -6.60
N LYS A 68 12.42 1.91 -5.66
CA LYS A 68 12.25 0.62 -4.98
C LYS A 68 10.99 0.65 -4.11
N SER A 69 10.19 -0.41 -4.17
CA SER A 69 9.05 -0.59 -3.28
C SER A 69 9.51 -0.70 -1.82
N VAL A 70 8.87 0.06 -0.92
CA VAL A 70 9.06 -0.09 0.52
C VAL A 70 8.25 -1.30 1.00
N ARG A 71 8.92 -2.28 1.60
CA ARG A 71 8.25 -3.45 2.17
C ARG A 71 7.65 -3.08 3.52
N ALA A 72 6.34 -3.27 3.67
CA ALA A 72 5.62 -3.15 4.92
C ALA A 72 5.01 -4.51 5.32
N ARG A 73 4.79 -4.74 6.62
CA ARG A 73 3.96 -5.85 7.09
C ARG A 73 2.50 -5.48 6.79
N VAL A 74 1.77 -6.34 6.08
CA VAL A 74 0.40 -6.07 5.62
C VAL A 74 -0.65 -6.89 6.36
N THR A 75 -1.89 -6.41 6.38
CA THR A 75 -3.09 -7.10 6.89
C THR A 75 -4.30 -6.79 6.00
N ASN A 76 -5.35 -7.59 6.16
CA ASN A 76 -6.73 -7.21 5.81
C ASN A 76 -7.36 -6.48 7.00
#